data_AF-J0S9Q8-F1
#
_entry.id   AF-J0S9Q8-F1
#
_cell.length_a   1.000
_cell.length_b   1.000
_cell.length_c   1.000
_cell.angle_alpha   90.00
_cell.angle_beta   90.00
_cell.angle_gamma   90.00
#
_symmetry.space_group_name_H-M   'P 1'
#
loop_
_entity.id
_entity.type
_entity.pdbx_description
1 polymer ?
#
loop_
_entity_poly.entity_id
_entity_poly.type
_entity_poly.pdbx_seq_one_letter_code
_entity_poly.pdbx_strand_id
1 'polypeptide(L)'
;MSCGLTEETLFILNILYKNRNLRSDRGYHSEKLNKLYTKKFSGRDHPSFKDAIKVLLKKGYITTIKKKEDKYYISDINKAQLALYTHGFTTLQGL
;
A
#
# COMPACT_ATOMS: atom_id res chain seq x y z
N MET A 1 17.24 10.43 -1.43
CA MET A 1 16.63 10.41 -0.08
C MET A 1 15.75 9.17 0.01
N SER A 2 15.98 8.27 0.96
CA SER A 2 15.12 7.09 1.12
C SER A 2 13.72 7.54 1.57
N CYS A 3 12.68 7.01 0.95
CA CYS A 3 11.30 7.41 1.26
C CYS A 3 10.82 6.96 2.66
N GLY A 4 11.69 6.28 3.43
CA GLY A 4 11.45 5.81 4.79
C GLY A 4 10.28 4.84 4.87
N LEU A 5 10.08 4.06 3.81
CA LEU A 5 9.11 2.96 3.75
C LEU A 5 9.83 1.65 4.07
N THR A 6 9.22 0.83 4.92
CA THR A 6 9.65 -0.53 5.22
C THR A 6 9.15 -1.51 4.17
N GLU A 7 9.67 -2.73 4.17
CA GLU A 7 9.20 -3.78 3.25
C GLU A 7 7.69 -4.02 3.36
N GLU A 8 7.14 -3.96 4.58
CA GLU A 8 5.72 -4.13 4.88
C GLU A 8 4.87 -3.05 4.21
N THR A 9 5.30 -1.79 4.30
CA THR A 9 4.60 -0.67 3.67
C THR A 9 4.72 -0.71 2.15
N LEU A 10 5.89 -1.10 1.61
CA LEU A 10 6.11 -1.26 0.17
C LEU A 10 5.28 -2.41 -0.40
N PHE A 11 5.13 -3.51 0.34
CA PHE A 11 4.28 -4.63 -0.04
C PHE A 11 2.82 -4.21 -0.22
N ILE A 12 2.26 -3.48 0.75
CA ILE A 12 0.90 -2.94 0.64
C ILE A 12 0.80 -2.00 -0.57
N LEU A 13 1.74 -1.08 -0.72
CA LEU A 13 1.74 -0.10 -1.80
C LEU A 13 1.80 -0.78 -3.18
N ASN A 14 2.61 -1.83 -3.31
CA ASN A 14 2.74 -2.63 -4.53
C ASN A 14 1.45 -3.39 -4.88
N ILE A 15 0.73 -3.93 -3.87
CA ILE A 15 -0.59 -4.56 -4.10
C ILE A 15 -1.56 -3.54 -4.68
N LEU A 16 -1.67 -2.36 -4.06
CA LEU A 16 -2.60 -1.32 -4.51
C LEU A 16 -2.25 -0.83 -5.92
N TYR A 17 -0.96 -0.67 -6.21
CA TYR A 17 -0.48 -0.24 -7.53
C TYR A 17 -0.80 -1.29 -8.61
N LYS A 18 -0.45 -2.56 -8.39
CA LYS A 18 -0.71 -3.65 -9.35
C LYS A 18 -2.20 -3.87 -9.63
N ASN A 19 -3.05 -3.66 -8.63
CA ASN A 19 -4.51 -3.77 -8.77
C ASN A 19 -5.17 -2.50 -9.31
N ARG A 20 -4.38 -1.48 -9.71
CA ARG A 20 -4.84 -0.18 -10.21
C ARG A 20 -5.84 0.50 -9.26
N ASN A 21 -5.63 0.36 -7.95
CA ASN A 21 -6.39 1.08 -6.92
C ASN A 21 -5.88 2.54 -6.83
N LEU A 22 -6.03 3.28 -7.93
CA LEU A 22 -5.47 4.63 -8.13
C LEU A 22 -6.55 5.74 -8.04
N ARG A 23 -7.77 5.36 -7.66
CA ARG A 23 -8.95 6.24 -7.63
C ARG A 23 -9.89 5.86 -6.49
N SER A 24 -10.69 6.81 -6.03
CA SER A 24 -11.62 6.67 -4.91
C SER A 24 -12.79 5.72 -5.18
N ASP A 25 -13.11 5.44 -6.43
CA ASP A 25 -14.11 4.46 -6.86
C ASP A 25 -13.54 3.03 -6.93
N ARG A 26 -12.21 2.88 -6.89
CA ARG A 26 -11.51 1.60 -7.04
C ARG A 26 -10.71 1.23 -5.80
N GLY A 27 -11.25 1.47 -4.60
CA GLY A 27 -10.59 1.05 -3.36
C GLY A 27 -10.45 -0.46 -3.20
N TYR A 28 -9.34 -0.91 -2.61
CA TYR A 28 -9.12 -2.30 -2.23
C TYR A 28 -9.64 -2.57 -0.82
N HIS A 29 -10.36 -3.67 -0.61
CA HIS A 29 -10.94 -4.03 0.69
C HIS A 29 -9.87 -4.27 1.75
N SER A 30 -9.97 -3.57 2.88
CA SER A 30 -9.00 -3.63 3.98
C SER A 30 -8.80 -5.04 4.53
N GLU A 31 -9.88 -5.82 4.71
CA GLU A 31 -9.78 -7.20 5.20
C GLU A 31 -9.02 -8.12 4.25
N LYS A 32 -9.28 -8.01 2.94
CA LYS A 32 -8.58 -8.80 1.93
C LYS A 32 -7.10 -8.43 1.88
N LEU A 33 -6.79 -7.14 2.02
CA LEU A 33 -5.42 -6.64 2.08
C LEU A 33 -4.70 -7.15 3.35
N ASN A 34 -5.38 -7.13 4.50
CA ASN A 34 -4.86 -7.66 5.75
C ASN A 34 -4.55 -9.16 5.66
N LYS A 35 -5.44 -9.96 5.04
CA LYS A 35 -5.19 -11.40 4.81
C LYS A 35 -3.94 -11.65 3.96
N LEU A 36 -3.69 -10.84 2.93
CA LEU A 36 -2.47 -10.94 2.13
C LEU A 36 -1.24 -10.52 2.93
N TYR A 37 -1.37 -9.48 3.76
CA TYR A 37 -0.33 -8.99 4.64
C TYR A 37 0.12 -10.05 5.65
N THR A 38 -0.82 -10.58 6.43
CA THR A 38 -0.52 -11.57 7.48
C THR A 38 -0.02 -12.89 6.92
N LYS A 39 -0.41 -13.25 5.69
CA LYS A 39 0.14 -14.40 4.98
C LYS A 39 1.61 -14.21 4.62
N LYS A 40 2.04 -13.00 4.25
CA LYS A 40 3.44 -12.72 3.89
C LYS A 40 4.31 -12.46 5.13
N PHE A 41 3.80 -11.66 6.07
CA PHE A 41 4.51 -11.20 7.26
C PHE A 41 3.91 -11.85 8.51
N SER A 42 4.07 -13.17 8.59
CA SER A 42 3.65 -13.95 9.75
C SER A 42 4.74 -13.88 10.84
N GLY A 43 4.39 -13.49 12.06
CA GLY A 43 5.33 -13.48 13.19
C GLY A 43 5.17 -12.23 14.06
N ARG A 44 5.94 -12.16 15.15
CA ARG A 44 5.95 -10.98 16.04
C ARG A 44 6.98 -9.92 15.65
N ASP A 45 7.87 -10.24 14.70
CA ASP A 45 8.98 -9.38 14.29
C ASP A 45 8.59 -8.32 13.25
N HIS A 46 7.37 -8.41 12.72
CA HIS A 46 6.84 -7.46 11.75
C HIS A 46 5.83 -6.52 12.40
N PRO A 47 5.80 -5.23 11.99
CA PRO A 47 4.76 -4.31 12.42
C PRO A 47 3.37 -4.85 12.06
N SER A 48 2.36 -4.45 12.84
CA SER A 48 0.99 -4.85 12.53
C SER A 48 0.53 -4.24 11.20
N PHE A 49 -0.42 -4.87 10.53
CA PHE A 49 -1.05 -4.31 9.32
C PHE A 49 -1.56 -2.88 9.57
N LYS A 50 -2.12 -2.62 10.76
CA LYS A 50 -2.63 -1.30 11.15
C LYS A 50 -1.51 -0.26 11.25
N ASP A 51 -0.34 -0.63 11.76
CA ASP A 51 0.80 0.27 11.85
C ASP A 51 1.37 0.59 10.47
N ALA A 52 1.50 -0.41 9.60
CA ALA A 52 1.93 -0.22 8.22
C ALA A 52 0.98 0.71 7.44
N ILE A 53 -0.34 0.52 7.58
CA ILE A 53 -1.35 1.41 7.00
C ILE A 53 -1.24 2.83 7.57
N LYS A 54 -1.07 2.98 8.88
CA LYS A 54 -0.92 4.29 9.53
C LYS A 54 0.28 5.06 8.97
N VAL A 55 1.39 4.37 8.71
CA VAL A 55 2.57 4.98 8.07
C VAL A 55 2.24 5.46 6.66
N LEU A 56 1.57 4.64 5.83
CA LEU A 56 1.21 5.00 4.47
C LEU A 56 0.21 6.17 4.40
N LEU A 57 -0.78 6.19 5.30
CA LEU A 57 -1.73 7.31 5.45
C LEU A 57 -1.01 8.59 5.86
N LYS A 58 -0.17 8.52 6.92
CA LYS A 58 0.57 9.69 7.44
C LYS A 58 1.52 10.27 6.40
N LYS A 59 2.15 9.43 5.59
CA LYS A 59 3.04 9.84 4.51
C LYS A 59 2.30 10.23 3.23
N GLY A 60 0.96 10.11 3.17
CA GLY A 60 0.16 10.53 2.02
C GLY A 60 0.29 9.64 0.77
N TYR A 61 0.67 8.36 0.95
CA TYR A 61 0.71 7.40 -0.16
C TYR A 61 -0.66 6.86 -0.51
N ILE A 62 -1.48 6.64 0.52
CA ILE A 62 -2.82 6.07 0.39
C ILE A 62 -3.83 6.94 1.14
N THR A 63 -5.10 6.73 0.84
CA THR A 63 -6.21 7.25 1.62
C THR A 63 -7.33 6.21 1.76
N THR A 64 -8.27 6.47 2.66
CA THR A 64 -9.35 5.55 3.03
C THR A 64 -10.68 5.99 2.42
N ILE A 65 -11.44 5.03 1.92
CA ILE A 65 -12.85 5.18 1.58
C ILE A 65 -13.66 4.59 2.73
N LYS A 66 -14.29 5.45 3.52
CA LYS A 66 -15.18 5.03 4.62
C LYS A 66 -16.58 4.78 4.06
N LYS A 67 -16.84 3.53 3.65
CA LYS A 67 -18.18 3.02 3.35
C LYS A 67 -18.54 1.96 4.40
N LYS A 68 -19.41 1.00 4.07
CA LYS A 68 -19.74 -0.15 4.94
C LYS A 68 -18.49 -0.94 5.37
N GLU A 69 -17.48 -0.99 4.52
CA GLU A 69 -16.18 -1.58 4.79
C GLU A 69 -15.08 -0.59 4.38
N ASP A 70 -14.02 -0.49 5.18
CA ASP A 70 -12.87 0.34 4.85
C ASP A 70 -12.17 -0.19 3.61
N LYS A 71 -11.93 0.70 2.65
CA LYS A 71 -11.09 0.42 1.47
C LYS A 71 -9.95 1.42 1.36
N TYR A 72 -8.86 1.01 0.73
CA TYR A 72 -7.70 1.87 0.49
C TYR A 72 -7.43 2.05 -0.99
N TYR A 73 -7.00 3.24 -1.39
CA TYR A 73 -6.47 3.53 -2.73
C TYR A 73 -5.27 4.46 -2.63
N ILE A 74 -4.42 4.46 -3.66
CA ILE A 74 -3.26 5.35 -3.79
C ILE A 74 -3.75 6.76 -4.04
N SER A 75 -3.40 7.68 -3.14
CA SER A 75 -3.74 9.11 -3.24
C SER A 75 -2.74 9.89 -4.08
N ASP A 76 -1.48 9.45 -4.12
CA ASP A 76 -0.41 10.08 -4.89
C ASP A 76 0.30 9.02 -5.74
N ILE A 77 -0.09 8.94 -7.01
CA ILE A 77 0.37 7.92 -7.96
C ILE A 77 1.86 8.09 -8.24
N ASN A 78 2.30 9.32 -8.51
CA ASN A 78 3.70 9.62 -8.85
C ASN A 78 4.62 9.28 -7.69
N LYS A 79 4.23 9.65 -6.47
CA LYS A 79 4.98 9.32 -5.26
C LYS A 79 5.04 7.82 -5.01
N ALA A 80 3.93 7.12 -5.20
CA ALA A 80 3.88 5.66 -5.06
C ALA A 80 4.77 4.96 -6.09
N GLN A 81 4.69 5.38 -7.36
CA GLN A 81 5.51 4.84 -8.43
C GLN A 81 7.00 5.06 -8.19
N LEU A 82 7.39 6.28 -7.80
CA LEU A 82 8.79 6.59 -7.47
C LEU A 82 9.31 5.75 -6.29
N ALA A 83 8.50 5.58 -5.25
CA ALA A 83 8.88 4.74 -4.10
C ALA A 83 9.04 3.28 -4.50
N LEU A 84 8.11 2.71 -5.26
CA LEU A 84 8.20 1.34 -5.75
C LEU A 84 9.43 1.15 -6.65
N TYR A 85 9.65 2.05 -7.60
CA TYR A 85 10.82 2.03 -8.49
C TYR A 85 12.14 2.08 -7.72
N THR A 86 12.27 3.01 -6.77
CA THR A 86 13.49 3.20 -5.96
C THR A 86 13.83 1.96 -5.13
N HIS A 87 12.81 1.18 -4.74
CA HIS A 87 12.97 -0.05 -3.96
C HIS A 87 12.99 -1.32 -4.84
N GLY A 88 13.18 -1.19 -6.15
CA GLY A 88 13.36 -2.34 -7.05
C GLY A 88 12.10 -3.14 -7.36
N PHE A 89 10.91 -2.62 -7.01
CA PHE A 89 9.67 -3.23 -7.47
C PHE A 89 9.54 -2.97 -8.96
N THR A 90 9.45 -4.04 -9.76
CA THR A 90 9.08 -3.94 -11.17
C THR A 90 7.64 -3.46 -11.25
N THR A 91 7.46 -2.14 -11.28
CA THR A 91 6.24 -1.55 -11.83
C THR A 91 6.28 -1.96 -13.29
N LEU A 92 5.54 -3.02 -13.65
CA LEU A 92 5.42 -3.44 -15.04
C LEU A 92 5.21 -2.19 -15.89
N GLN A 93 6.06 -2.11 -16.91
CA GLN A 93 6.38 -0.99 -17.77
C GLN A 93 5.19 -0.05 -17.98
N GLY A 94 5.48 1.24 -17.92
CA GLY A 94 4.52 2.27 -18.26
C GLY A 94 3.99 2.13 -19.69
N LEU A 95 2.83 2.79 -19.87
CA LEU A 95 1.91 2.85 -21.01
C LEU A 95 0.92 1.68 -21.11
#